data_AF-A0A7W0MUX6-F1
#
_entry.id   AF-A0A7W0MUX6-F1
#
_cell.length_a   1.000
_cell.length_b   1.000
_cell.length_c   1.000
_cell.angle_alpha   90.00
_cell.angle_beta   90.00
_cell.angle_gamma   90.00
#
_symmetry.space_group_name_H-M   'P 1'
#
loop_
_entity.id
_entity.type
_entity.pdbx_description
1 polymer ?
#
loop_
_entity_poly.entity_id
_entity_poly.type
_entity_poly.pdbx_seq_one_letter_code
_entity_poly.pdbx_strand_id
1 'polypeptide(L)'
;MEARGATGELGRERGGAERRLPGWVLGVIPLLLIVAAVGAFAALDGPGLGERRGPLVEELAVERTELRPGVIELTVRNDGPDAVSIAQVIVNDAFVSFDGADEPIGRLESEQVVVRQPWIEGENYEIGLLTSTGATIAHAVEAAVQTPETDLSFYGLMALLGIYVGVIPVALGMLWLPWVRRIPPSWLRMVMALTVGLLAFLGIDATLEGLELAGQGSQAFGGAALVLIGAAVAYLSLTGVSAWLEGRRQRSERAGASGGSLALLIAVGIGLHNLGEGLAIGTAYATGALALGAFLVVGFALHNTTEGLAIVAPVARTGPSLGRLITLGLIAGGPAVLGAWIGASAFNTSVAAFLFGAGAGAIAQVIVQLMPTLRDDHGRTLHPRAVGGLLAGMALMFATGLLVSV
;
A
#
# COMPACT_ATOMS: atom_id res chain seq x y z
N MET A 1 -12.25 25.01 -81.96
CA MET A 1 -11.98 24.19 -83.14
C MET A 1 -10.98 23.13 -82.73
N GLU A 2 -11.40 21.87 -82.78
CA GLU A 2 -10.73 20.68 -82.25
C GLU A 2 -9.37 20.41 -82.89
N ALA A 3 -8.46 19.77 -82.14
CA ALA A 3 -7.65 18.66 -82.66
C ALA A 3 -7.03 17.82 -81.53
N ARG A 4 -7.70 16.69 -81.25
CA ARG A 4 -7.17 15.35 -80.98
C ARG A 4 -5.77 15.21 -80.35
N GLY A 5 -5.75 14.77 -79.09
CA GLY A 5 -4.62 14.05 -78.49
C GLY A 5 -4.99 12.57 -78.31
N ALA A 6 -4.25 11.68 -78.97
CA ALA A 6 -4.29 10.24 -78.74
C ALA A 6 -2.89 9.75 -78.32
N THR A 7 -2.88 9.11 -77.15
CA THR A 7 -2.07 7.94 -76.77
C THR A 7 -0.54 8.03 -76.86
N GLY A 8 0.08 8.15 -75.69
CA GLY A 8 1.44 7.70 -75.38
C GLY A 8 1.47 7.20 -73.94
N GLU A 9 1.72 5.90 -73.77
CA GLU A 9 1.78 5.18 -72.49
C GLU A 9 2.95 5.68 -71.62
N LEU A 10 2.70 5.87 -70.32
CA LEU A 10 3.77 5.87 -69.31
C LEU A 10 3.30 5.14 -68.04
N GLY A 11 3.94 3.99 -67.80
CA GLY A 11 4.41 3.57 -66.49
C GLY A 11 3.36 3.37 -65.40
N ARG A 12 2.71 2.21 -65.40
CA ARG A 12 2.03 1.70 -64.20
C ARG A 12 3.11 1.18 -63.25
N GLU A 13 3.73 2.05 -62.47
CA GLU A 13 4.56 1.65 -61.33
C GLU A 13 3.67 0.92 -60.33
N ARG A 14 3.90 -0.39 -60.20
CA ARG A 14 3.38 -1.19 -59.09
C ARG A 14 4.12 -0.73 -57.84
N GLY A 15 3.57 0.27 -57.15
CA GLY A 15 3.92 0.55 -55.76
C GLY A 15 3.63 -0.69 -54.94
N GLY A 16 4.66 -1.49 -54.67
CA GLY A 16 4.60 -2.58 -53.72
C GLY A 16 4.15 -2.00 -52.40
N ALA A 17 2.98 -2.40 -51.93
CA ALA A 17 2.56 -2.14 -50.57
C ALA A 17 3.52 -2.90 -49.65
N GLU A 18 4.64 -2.27 -49.29
CA GLU A 18 5.42 -2.69 -48.14
C GLU A 18 4.46 -2.70 -46.97
N ARG A 19 4.06 -3.91 -46.56
CA ARG A 19 3.33 -4.12 -45.32
C ARG A 19 4.27 -3.71 -44.19
N ARG A 20 4.32 -2.41 -43.90
CA ARG A 20 5.01 -1.89 -42.73
C ARG A 20 4.33 -2.52 -41.52
N LEU A 21 5.06 -3.41 -40.84
CA LEU A 21 4.60 -4.03 -39.61
C LEU A 21 4.17 -2.91 -38.67
N PRO A 22 2.99 -3.02 -38.04
CA PRO A 22 2.52 -1.97 -37.14
C PRO A 22 3.53 -1.80 -36.00
N GLY A 23 3.84 -0.56 -35.61
CA GLY A 23 4.98 -0.23 -34.76
C GLY A 23 5.04 -0.95 -33.40
N TRP A 24 3.91 -1.45 -32.90
CA TRP A 24 3.88 -2.29 -31.69
C TRP A 24 4.51 -3.67 -31.91
N VAL A 25 4.42 -4.24 -33.12
CA VAL A 25 5.08 -5.50 -33.49
C VAL A 25 6.60 -5.32 -33.49
N LEU A 26 7.09 -4.17 -33.95
CA LEU A 26 8.50 -3.79 -33.84
C LEU A 26 8.97 -3.63 -32.38
N GLY A 27 8.07 -3.27 -31.45
CA GLY A 27 8.36 -3.23 -30.01
C GLY A 27 8.35 -4.60 -29.33
N VAL A 28 7.58 -5.57 -29.86
CA VAL A 28 7.53 -6.95 -29.34
C VAL A 28 8.76 -7.76 -29.78
N ILE A 29 9.34 -7.47 -30.94
CA ILE A 29 10.52 -8.19 -31.47
C ILE A 29 11.72 -8.16 -30.52
N PRO A 30 12.18 -7.00 -29.98
CA PRO A 30 13.26 -6.97 -28.99
C PRO A 30 12.95 -7.79 -27.72
N LEU A 31 11.70 -7.76 -27.24
CA LEU A 31 11.29 -8.53 -26.06
C LEU A 31 11.36 -10.03 -26.33
N LEU A 32 10.87 -10.48 -27.48
CA LEU A 32 10.97 -11.88 -27.91
C LEU A 32 12.42 -12.31 -28.12
N LEU A 33 13.28 -11.43 -28.65
CA LEU A 33 14.71 -11.70 -28.79
C LEU A 33 15.42 -11.81 -27.44
N ILE A 34 15.05 -10.99 -26.45
CA ILE A 34 15.58 -11.11 -25.08
C ILE A 34 15.14 -12.45 -24.47
N VAL A 35 13.84 -12.79 -24.56
CA VAL A 35 13.33 -14.08 -24.05
C VAL A 35 14.03 -15.26 -24.75
N ALA A 36 14.21 -15.19 -26.07
CA ALA A 36 14.90 -16.22 -26.83
C ALA A 36 16.40 -16.30 -26.47
N ALA A 37 17.07 -15.17 -26.29
CA ALA A 37 18.49 -15.13 -25.91
C ALA A 37 18.71 -15.65 -24.48
N VAL A 38 17.86 -15.26 -23.53
CA VAL A 38 17.89 -15.77 -22.14
C VAL A 38 17.55 -17.26 -22.12
N GLY A 39 16.50 -17.67 -22.84
CA GLY A 39 16.11 -19.08 -22.96
C GLY A 39 17.19 -19.95 -23.62
N ALA A 40 17.86 -19.45 -24.65
CA ALA A 40 18.99 -20.13 -25.27
C ALA A 40 20.21 -20.19 -24.34
N PHE A 41 20.51 -19.11 -23.62
CA PHE A 41 21.60 -19.09 -22.65
C PHE A 41 21.34 -20.09 -21.49
N ALA A 42 20.10 -20.18 -21.02
CA ALA A 42 19.65 -21.16 -20.03
C ALA A 42 19.73 -22.61 -20.56
N ALA A 43 19.20 -22.87 -21.75
CA ALA A 43 19.15 -24.21 -22.34
C ALA A 43 20.54 -24.75 -22.76
N LEU A 44 21.53 -23.87 -22.93
CA LEU A 44 22.90 -24.23 -23.29
C LEU A 44 23.83 -24.35 -22.05
N ASP A 45 23.27 -24.41 -20.84
CA ASP A 45 24.03 -24.41 -19.57
C ASP A 45 25.12 -23.33 -19.56
N GLY A 46 24.73 -22.09 -19.90
CA GLY A 46 25.64 -20.96 -19.93
C GLY A 46 26.49 -20.89 -18.65
N PRO A 47 27.78 -20.49 -18.74
CA PRO A 47 28.70 -20.54 -17.60
C PRO A 47 28.11 -19.83 -16.37
N GLY A 48 27.93 -20.56 -15.27
CA GLY A 48 27.32 -20.06 -14.04
C GLY A 48 25.82 -20.35 -13.86
N LEU A 49 25.16 -21.02 -14.81
CA LEU A 49 23.77 -21.48 -14.71
C LEU A 49 23.61 -22.94 -14.26
N GLY A 50 24.69 -23.73 -14.28
CA GLY A 50 24.71 -25.10 -13.74
C GLY A 50 24.68 -25.15 -12.21
N GLU A 51 24.78 -26.36 -11.64
CA GLU A 51 24.78 -26.57 -10.18
C GLU A 51 25.72 -25.59 -9.47
N ARG A 52 25.12 -24.84 -8.54
CA ARG A 52 25.78 -23.74 -7.83
C ARG A 52 26.94 -24.32 -7.01
N ARG A 53 28.18 -24.02 -7.43
CA ARG A 53 29.39 -24.41 -6.70
C ARG A 53 29.68 -23.38 -5.60
N GLY A 54 28.92 -23.45 -4.52
CA GLY A 54 29.06 -22.60 -3.33
C GLY A 54 28.41 -23.27 -2.11
N PRO A 55 28.58 -22.72 -0.90
CA PRO A 55 27.80 -23.17 0.25
C PRO A 55 26.30 -22.98 -0.03
N LEU A 56 25.48 -23.90 0.49
CA LEU A 56 24.02 -23.79 0.40
C LEU A 56 23.58 -22.47 1.03
N VAL A 57 22.69 -21.77 0.34
CA VAL A 57 22.06 -20.54 0.84
C VAL A 57 20.67 -20.93 1.35
N GLU A 58 20.58 -21.16 2.65
CA GLU A 58 19.33 -21.49 3.33
C GLU A 58 18.71 -20.23 3.90
N GLU A 59 17.58 -19.81 3.33
CA GLU A 59 16.83 -18.64 3.78
C GLU A 59 15.36 -19.04 3.92
N LEU A 60 14.86 -19.03 5.15
CA LEU A 60 13.44 -19.23 5.44
C LEU A 60 12.83 -17.91 5.92
N ALA A 61 11.62 -17.61 5.46
CA ALA A 61 10.80 -16.52 5.97
C ALA A 61 9.54 -17.10 6.63
N VAL A 62 9.20 -16.62 7.83
CA VAL A 62 7.92 -16.96 8.46
C VAL A 62 6.86 -16.04 7.91
N GLU A 63 5.90 -16.60 7.17
CA GLU A 63 4.81 -15.84 6.56
C GLU A 63 3.63 -15.63 7.51
N ARG A 64 3.43 -16.57 8.43
CA ARG A 64 2.27 -16.58 9.31
C ARG A 64 2.57 -17.33 10.61
N THR A 65 2.03 -16.82 11.70
CA THR A 65 2.08 -17.44 13.03
C THR A 65 0.66 -17.55 13.57
N GLU A 66 0.23 -18.76 13.93
CA GLU A 66 -1.01 -19.00 14.67
C GLU A 66 -0.68 -19.59 16.05
N LEU A 67 -1.24 -19.00 17.10
CA LEU A 67 -1.11 -19.47 18.47
C LEU A 67 -2.41 -20.16 18.88
N ARG A 68 -2.34 -21.47 19.10
CA ARG A 68 -3.45 -22.29 19.61
C ARG A 68 -3.07 -22.88 20.97
N PRO A 69 -4.02 -23.27 21.82
CA PRO A 69 -3.69 -23.84 23.12
C PRO A 69 -2.68 -24.99 23.02
N GLY A 70 -1.47 -24.79 23.55
CA GLY A 70 -0.41 -25.80 23.60
C GLY A 70 0.45 -25.95 22.33
N VAL A 71 0.20 -25.18 21.26
CA VAL A 71 1.00 -25.23 20.03
C VAL A 71 1.18 -23.84 19.40
N ILE A 72 2.31 -23.65 18.72
CA ILE A 72 2.58 -22.49 17.86
C ILE A 72 2.75 -23.03 16.43
N GLU A 73 1.83 -22.66 15.54
CA GLU A 73 1.85 -23.08 14.14
C GLU A 73 2.49 -21.98 13.29
N LEU A 74 3.53 -22.34 12.54
CA LEU A 74 4.27 -21.44 11.65
C LEU A 74 4.06 -21.86 10.21
N THR A 75 3.74 -20.91 9.33
CA THR A 75 3.85 -21.11 7.88
C THR A 75 5.19 -20.52 7.44
N VAL A 76 6.09 -21.37 6.95
CA VAL A 76 7.44 -20.99 6.55
C VAL A 76 7.57 -21.09 5.03
N ARG A 77 8.23 -20.12 4.39
CA ARG A 77 8.60 -20.18 2.96
C ARG A 77 10.11 -20.21 2.80
N ASN A 78 10.59 -21.01 1.86
CA ASN A 78 11.97 -20.92 1.40
C ASN A 78 12.14 -19.78 0.39
N ASP A 79 12.81 -18.72 0.85
CA ASP A 79 13.19 -17.57 0.03
C ASP A 79 14.52 -17.79 -0.68
N GLY A 80 15.30 -18.75 -0.20
CA GLY A 80 16.59 -19.15 -0.73
C GLY A 80 16.48 -19.90 -2.06
N PRO A 81 17.59 -19.97 -2.81
CA PRO A 81 17.66 -20.72 -4.05
C PRO A 81 17.80 -22.23 -3.83
N ASP A 82 18.28 -22.64 -2.65
CA ASP A 82 18.59 -24.03 -2.31
C ASP A 82 17.52 -24.61 -1.38
N ALA A 83 17.23 -25.91 -1.49
CA ALA A 83 16.22 -26.55 -0.64
C ALA A 83 16.67 -26.57 0.83
N VAL A 84 15.74 -26.31 1.75
CA VAL A 84 16.04 -26.20 3.18
C VAL A 84 15.33 -27.29 3.97
N SER A 85 16.06 -28.01 4.82
CA SER A 85 15.49 -28.96 5.77
C SER A 85 15.64 -28.44 7.19
N ILE A 86 14.53 -28.35 7.92
CA ILE A 86 14.51 -27.97 9.34
C ILE A 86 14.88 -29.20 10.17
N ALA A 87 15.97 -29.11 10.91
CA ALA A 87 16.46 -30.21 11.74
C ALA A 87 15.95 -30.12 13.18
N GLN A 88 15.73 -28.91 13.68
CA GLN A 88 15.26 -28.68 15.04
C GLN A 88 14.60 -27.31 15.22
N VAL A 89 13.71 -27.20 16.20
CA VAL A 89 13.15 -25.91 16.64
C VAL A 89 13.60 -25.58 18.07
N ILE A 90 13.96 -24.33 18.28
CA ILE A 90 14.35 -23.75 19.58
C ILE A 90 13.31 -22.69 19.93
N VAL A 91 12.83 -22.69 21.18
CA VAL A 91 11.95 -21.64 21.71
C VAL A 91 12.53 -21.15 23.02
N ASN A 92 12.86 -19.86 23.13
CA ASN A 92 13.47 -19.24 24.32
C ASN A 92 14.62 -20.09 24.91
N ASP A 93 15.60 -20.43 24.06
CA ASP A 93 16.78 -21.27 24.38
C ASP A 93 16.50 -22.75 24.69
N ALA A 94 15.24 -23.21 24.61
CA ALA A 94 14.88 -24.60 24.82
C ALA A 94 14.61 -25.34 23.51
N PHE A 95 15.16 -26.55 23.39
CA PHE A 95 14.82 -27.46 22.31
C PHE A 95 13.40 -28.00 22.49
N VAL A 96 12.57 -27.83 21.46
CA VAL A 96 11.17 -28.24 21.48
C VAL A 96 10.87 -29.19 20.31
N SER A 97 9.90 -30.07 20.50
CA SER A 97 9.44 -30.93 19.40
C SER A 97 8.55 -30.13 18.45
N PHE A 98 8.64 -30.50 17.17
CA PHE A 98 7.79 -29.97 16.12
C PHE A 98 7.32 -31.10 15.18
N ASP A 99 6.25 -30.84 14.44
CA ASP A 99 5.74 -31.69 13.36
C ASP A 99 5.67 -30.87 12.05
N GLY A 100 5.76 -31.55 10.91
CA GLY A 100 5.75 -30.92 9.58
C GLY A 100 7.14 -30.61 9.03
N ALA A 101 7.21 -30.15 7.77
CA ALA A 101 8.46 -29.98 7.02
C ALA A 101 9.33 -31.26 6.96
N ASP A 102 8.69 -32.42 6.76
CA ASP A 102 9.35 -33.74 6.69
C ASP A 102 10.25 -33.90 5.45
N GLU A 103 9.89 -33.21 4.36
CA GLU A 103 10.68 -33.14 3.13
C GLU A 103 11.42 -31.80 3.04
N PRO A 104 12.57 -31.73 2.34
CA PRO A 104 13.25 -30.46 2.10
C PRO A 104 12.33 -29.46 1.39
N ILE A 105 12.18 -28.27 1.96
CA ILE A 105 11.34 -27.21 1.42
C ILE A 105 12.04 -26.62 0.19
N GLY A 106 11.46 -26.83 -0.99
CA GLY A 106 12.00 -26.34 -2.25
C GLY A 106 11.89 -24.82 -2.39
N ARG A 107 12.59 -24.26 -3.37
CA ARG A 107 12.60 -22.81 -3.62
C ARG A 107 11.19 -22.27 -3.85
N LEU A 108 10.81 -21.22 -3.11
CA LEU A 108 9.48 -20.59 -3.09
C LEU A 108 8.33 -21.48 -2.59
N GLU A 109 8.62 -22.69 -2.13
CA GLU A 109 7.63 -23.55 -1.50
C GLU A 109 7.37 -23.08 -0.06
N SER A 110 6.13 -23.22 0.37
CA SER A 110 5.71 -22.94 1.74
C SER A 110 5.29 -24.23 2.42
N GLU A 111 5.70 -24.40 3.68
CA GLU A 111 5.36 -25.56 4.51
C GLU A 111 4.86 -25.13 5.89
N GLN A 112 4.12 -26.01 6.55
CA GLN A 112 3.64 -25.78 7.92
C GLN A 112 4.53 -26.49 8.93
N VAL A 113 4.93 -25.76 9.97
CA VAL A 113 5.74 -26.23 11.10
C VAL A 113 4.92 -26.04 12.37
N VAL A 114 4.53 -27.14 13.01
CA VAL A 114 3.72 -27.14 14.23
C VAL A 114 4.63 -27.37 15.42
N VAL A 115 4.88 -26.32 16.20
CA VAL A 115 5.77 -26.34 17.36
C VAL A 115 4.97 -26.67 18.62
N ARG A 116 5.32 -27.76 19.31
CA ARG A 116 4.62 -28.21 20.53
C ARG A 116 5.11 -27.46 21.76
N GLN A 117 4.68 -26.21 21.90
CA GLN A 117 5.04 -25.33 23.01
C GLN A 117 3.79 -24.92 23.81
N PRO A 118 3.69 -25.27 25.12
CA PRO A 118 2.71 -24.67 26.00
C PRO A 118 3.12 -23.22 26.29
N TRP A 119 2.59 -22.30 25.51
CA TRP A 119 2.84 -20.88 25.64
C TRP A 119 1.90 -20.21 26.66
N ILE A 120 2.32 -19.05 27.16
CA ILE A 120 1.68 -18.23 28.17
C ILE A 120 1.27 -16.91 27.51
N GLU A 121 0.04 -16.50 27.77
CA GLU A 121 -0.49 -15.24 27.25
C GLU A 121 0.31 -14.02 27.74
N GLY A 122 0.68 -13.14 26.82
CA GLY A 122 1.46 -11.92 27.06
C GLY A 122 2.98 -12.13 27.13
N GLU A 123 3.48 -13.36 27.01
CA GLU A 123 4.92 -13.63 27.01
C GLU A 123 5.55 -13.44 25.61
N ASN A 124 6.81 -13.03 25.56
CA ASN A 124 7.57 -12.95 24.31
C ASN A 124 8.25 -14.29 24.02
N TYR A 125 8.22 -14.71 22.75
CA TYR A 125 8.91 -15.91 22.30
C TYR A 125 9.89 -15.59 21.17
N GLU A 126 11.11 -16.10 21.30
CA GLU A 126 12.09 -16.17 20.21
C GLU A 126 12.13 -17.63 19.71
N ILE A 127 11.72 -17.82 18.47
CA ILE A 127 11.68 -19.12 17.80
C ILE A 127 12.84 -19.21 16.82
N GLY A 128 13.77 -20.14 17.06
CA GLY A 128 14.87 -20.46 16.16
C GLY A 128 14.58 -21.73 15.35
N LEU A 129 14.49 -21.62 14.04
CA LEU A 129 14.44 -22.75 13.12
C LEU A 129 15.88 -23.13 12.75
N LEU A 130 16.39 -24.22 13.32
CA LEU A 130 17.73 -24.74 13.05
C LEU A 130 17.67 -25.67 11.84
N THR A 131 18.42 -25.33 10.78
CA THR A 131 18.50 -26.13 9.56
C THR A 131 19.44 -27.32 9.70
N SER A 132 19.37 -28.26 8.76
CA SER A 132 20.26 -29.42 8.69
C SER A 132 21.74 -29.07 8.50
N THR A 133 22.04 -27.88 7.97
CA THR A 133 23.43 -27.40 7.83
C THR A 133 23.92 -26.62 9.07
N GLY A 134 23.03 -26.35 10.03
CA GLY A 134 23.35 -25.63 11.27
C GLY A 134 23.10 -24.11 11.20
N ALA A 135 22.46 -23.60 10.15
CA ALA A 135 21.97 -22.22 10.13
C ALA A 135 20.74 -22.06 11.02
N THR A 136 20.60 -20.93 11.70
CA THR A 136 19.43 -20.63 12.53
C THR A 136 18.68 -19.45 11.95
N ILE A 137 17.42 -19.66 11.59
CA ILE A 137 16.49 -18.60 11.20
C ILE A 137 15.68 -18.22 12.44
N ALA A 138 15.82 -16.98 12.91
CA ALA A 138 15.12 -16.47 14.07
C ALA A 138 13.79 -15.81 13.67
N HIS A 139 12.76 -16.03 14.48
CA HIS A 139 11.43 -15.43 14.37
C HIS A 139 10.93 -15.05 15.74
N ALA A 140 10.49 -13.80 15.91
CA ALA A 140 9.97 -13.31 17.18
C ALA A 140 8.44 -13.33 17.19
N VAL A 141 7.88 -13.72 18.33
CA VAL A 141 6.46 -13.54 18.66
C VAL A 141 6.40 -12.63 19.87
N GLU A 142 5.99 -11.38 19.64
CA GLU A 142 5.84 -10.39 20.71
C GLU A 142 4.47 -10.52 21.36
N ALA A 143 4.42 -10.51 22.70
CA ALA A 143 3.21 -10.58 23.51
C ALA A 143 2.20 -11.63 23.00
N ALA A 144 2.55 -12.91 23.12
CA ALA A 144 1.77 -14.03 22.63
C ALA A 144 0.30 -13.99 23.08
N VAL A 145 -0.63 -14.05 22.13
CA VAL A 145 -2.07 -14.12 22.40
C VAL A 145 -2.67 -15.19 21.50
N GLN A 146 -3.73 -15.86 21.97
CA GLN A 146 -4.42 -16.85 21.17
C GLN A 146 -4.96 -16.22 19.89
N THR A 147 -4.61 -16.81 18.75
CA THR A 147 -5.13 -16.36 17.45
C THR A 147 -6.65 -16.50 17.43
N PRO A 148 -7.42 -15.42 17.21
CA PRO A 148 -8.87 -15.49 17.21
C PRO A 148 -9.43 -16.34 16.07
N GLU A 149 -10.58 -16.97 16.31
CA GLU A 149 -11.31 -17.65 15.24
C GLU A 149 -11.91 -16.63 14.25
N THR A 150 -11.74 -16.87 12.96
CA THR A 150 -12.25 -16.01 11.89
C THR A 150 -13.72 -16.31 11.57
N ASP A 151 -14.60 -16.09 12.55
CA ASP A 151 -16.05 -16.28 12.40
C ASP A 151 -16.79 -15.01 11.93
N LEU A 152 -18.10 -15.10 11.69
CA LEU A 152 -18.90 -13.95 11.24
C LEU A 152 -18.92 -12.81 12.28
N SER A 153 -18.83 -13.12 13.56
CA SER A 153 -18.82 -12.13 14.63
C SER A 153 -17.53 -11.31 14.61
N PHE A 154 -16.40 -11.97 14.33
CA PHE A 154 -15.10 -11.36 14.16
C PHE A 154 -15.09 -10.38 12.97
N TYR A 155 -15.60 -10.79 11.80
CA TYR A 155 -15.73 -9.87 10.66
C TYR A 155 -16.72 -8.71 10.94
N GLY A 156 -17.75 -8.95 11.76
CA GLY A 156 -18.65 -7.91 12.26
C GLY A 156 -17.93 -6.88 13.12
N LEU A 157 -17.06 -7.33 14.03
CA LEU A 157 -16.19 -6.46 14.84
C LEU A 157 -15.23 -5.66 13.95
N MET A 158 -14.61 -6.30 12.96
CA MET A 158 -13.70 -5.61 12.03
C MET A 158 -14.42 -4.52 11.24
N ALA A 159 -15.66 -4.77 10.81
CA ALA A 159 -16.48 -3.74 10.17
C ALA A 159 -16.78 -2.57 11.11
N LEU A 160 -17.12 -2.87 12.36
CA LEU A 160 -17.39 -1.86 13.37
C LEU A 160 -16.14 -0.99 13.63
N LEU A 161 -14.97 -1.61 13.80
CA LEU A 161 -13.71 -0.89 14.01
C LEU A 161 -13.34 -0.04 12.79
N GLY A 162 -13.47 -0.57 11.57
CA GLY A 162 -13.25 0.19 10.34
C GLY A 162 -14.19 1.41 10.22
N ILE A 163 -15.44 1.31 10.69
CA ILE A 163 -16.37 2.45 10.75
C ILE A 163 -15.93 3.47 11.80
N TYR A 164 -15.51 3.02 12.98
CA TYR A 164 -15.05 3.88 14.08
C TYR A 164 -13.76 4.62 13.77
N VAL A 165 -12.92 4.05 12.91
CA VAL A 165 -11.61 4.60 12.54
C VAL A 165 -11.69 5.42 11.25
N GLY A 166 -12.38 4.93 10.22
CA GLY A 166 -12.47 5.62 8.94
C GLY A 166 -13.70 6.52 8.85
N VAL A 167 -14.90 5.93 8.85
CA VAL A 167 -16.12 6.64 8.47
C VAL A 167 -16.51 7.74 9.47
N ILE A 168 -16.57 7.42 10.76
CA ILE A 168 -17.01 8.35 11.79
C ILE A 168 -16.04 9.53 11.91
N PRO A 169 -14.73 9.34 12.06
CA PRO A 169 -13.78 10.44 12.23
C PRO A 169 -13.73 11.36 11.02
N VAL A 170 -13.66 10.80 9.80
CA VAL A 170 -13.69 11.61 8.58
C VAL A 170 -14.96 12.46 8.55
N ALA A 171 -16.13 11.86 8.84
CA ALA A 171 -17.38 12.61 8.91
C ALA A 171 -17.35 13.73 9.97
N LEU A 172 -16.81 13.47 11.17
CA LEU A 172 -16.63 14.47 12.22
C LEU A 172 -15.74 15.62 11.77
N GLY A 173 -14.66 15.33 11.05
CA GLY A 173 -13.81 16.34 10.43
C GLY A 173 -14.57 17.19 9.42
N MET A 174 -15.38 16.56 8.56
CA MET A 174 -16.18 17.27 7.56
C MET A 174 -17.24 18.21 8.18
N LEU A 175 -17.66 17.97 9.43
CA LEU A 175 -18.57 18.88 10.16
C LEU A 175 -17.96 20.27 10.42
N TRP A 176 -16.65 20.44 10.24
CA TRP A 176 -15.99 21.75 10.35
C TRP A 176 -16.23 22.67 9.14
N LEU A 177 -16.88 22.17 8.08
CA LEU A 177 -17.20 22.94 6.88
C LEU A 177 -17.86 24.31 7.14
N PRO A 178 -18.83 24.49 8.07
CA PRO A 178 -19.41 25.81 8.37
C PRO A 178 -18.39 26.82 8.90
N TRP A 179 -17.38 26.35 9.66
CA TRP A 179 -16.30 27.19 10.14
C TRP A 179 -15.32 27.53 9.01
N VAL A 180 -14.93 26.55 8.20
CA VAL A 180 -14.06 26.75 7.02
C VAL A 180 -14.68 27.73 6.01
N ARG A 181 -16.01 27.80 5.93
CA ARG A 181 -16.74 28.80 5.12
C ARG A 181 -16.56 30.25 5.60
N ARG A 182 -16.25 30.46 6.88
CA ARG A 182 -16.22 31.81 7.49
C ARG A 182 -14.82 32.40 7.58
N ILE A 183 -13.76 31.58 7.49
CA ILE A 183 -12.38 32.07 7.59
C ILE A 183 -11.96 32.84 6.32
N PRO A 184 -11.11 33.87 6.43
CA PRO A 184 -10.63 34.63 5.27
C PRO A 184 -9.71 33.79 4.37
N PRO A 185 -9.53 34.16 3.08
CA PRO A 185 -8.74 33.37 2.11
C PRO A 185 -7.30 33.08 2.55
N SER A 186 -6.66 34.02 3.26
CA SER A 186 -5.32 33.85 3.81
C SER A 186 -5.23 32.75 4.87
N TRP A 187 -6.26 32.63 5.71
CA TRP A 187 -6.37 31.55 6.69
C TRP A 187 -6.77 30.24 6.04
N LEU A 188 -7.62 30.26 5.01
CA LEU A 188 -7.91 29.05 4.22
C LEU A 188 -6.63 28.47 3.60
N ARG A 189 -5.74 29.31 3.04
CA ARG A 189 -4.43 28.85 2.55
C ARG A 189 -3.57 28.24 3.66
N MET A 190 -3.61 28.80 4.86
CA MET A 190 -2.90 28.24 6.01
C MET A 190 -3.48 26.89 6.45
N VAL A 191 -4.81 26.73 6.44
CA VAL A 191 -5.48 25.45 6.72
C VAL A 191 -5.13 24.42 5.65
N MET A 192 -5.12 24.79 4.36
CA MET A 192 -4.65 23.89 3.29
C MET A 192 -3.19 23.49 3.48
N ALA A 193 -2.34 24.42 3.91
CA ALA A 193 -0.93 24.11 4.19
C ALA A 193 -0.77 23.17 5.39
N LEU A 194 -1.58 23.37 6.44
CA LEU A 194 -1.67 22.46 7.58
C LEU A 194 -2.09 21.06 7.13
N THR A 195 -3.12 20.95 6.29
CA THR A 195 -3.54 19.69 5.70
C THR A 195 -2.42 19.01 4.91
N VAL A 196 -1.66 19.75 4.09
CA VAL A 196 -0.54 19.17 3.34
C VAL A 196 0.56 18.69 4.29
N GLY A 197 0.83 19.41 5.38
CA GLY A 197 1.80 19.00 6.39
C GLY A 197 1.38 17.72 7.12
N LEU A 198 0.09 17.61 7.43
CA LEU A 198 -0.52 16.43 8.02
C LEU A 198 -0.39 15.20 7.10
N LEU A 199 -0.80 15.36 5.84
CA LEU A 199 -0.66 14.33 4.82
C LEU A 199 0.80 13.94 4.59
N ALA A 200 1.74 14.90 4.60
CA ALA A 200 3.15 14.60 4.44
C ALA A 200 3.68 13.71 5.56
N PHE A 201 3.29 13.98 6.81
CA PHE A 201 3.63 13.12 7.94
C PHE A 201 3.04 11.71 7.77
N LEU A 202 1.76 11.61 7.40
CA LEU A 202 1.08 10.34 7.14
C LEU A 202 1.74 9.51 6.03
N GLY A 203 2.17 10.17 4.96
CA GLY A 203 2.88 9.50 3.87
C GLY A 203 4.24 8.95 4.32
N ILE A 204 4.95 9.66 5.21
CA ILE A 204 6.20 9.18 5.81
C ILE A 204 5.92 7.97 6.69
N ASP A 205 4.94 8.08 7.61
CA ASP A 205 4.57 7.03 8.56
C ASP A 205 4.17 5.73 7.85
N ALA A 206 3.26 5.81 6.88
CA ALA A 206 2.84 4.66 6.07
C ALA A 206 4.00 4.04 5.27
N THR A 207 5.00 4.84 4.85
CA THR A 207 6.19 4.31 4.17
C THR A 207 7.08 3.55 5.14
N LEU A 208 7.30 4.08 6.35
CA LEU A 208 8.15 3.43 7.36
C LEU A 208 7.53 2.12 7.83
N GLU A 209 6.23 2.11 8.12
CA GLU A 209 5.47 0.92 8.50
C GLU A 209 5.54 -0.15 7.39
N GLY A 210 5.30 0.26 6.14
CA GLY A 210 5.41 -0.63 5.00
C GLY A 210 6.80 -1.25 4.84
N LEU A 211 7.87 -0.49 5.11
CA LEU A 211 9.25 -0.97 5.04
C LEU A 211 9.61 -1.93 6.18
N GLU A 212 9.08 -1.70 7.38
CA GLU A 212 9.25 -2.60 8.52
C GLU A 212 8.59 -3.95 8.25
N LEU A 213 7.33 -3.94 7.81
CA LEU A 213 6.61 -5.14 7.38
C LEU A 213 7.34 -5.86 6.24
N ALA A 214 7.84 -5.10 5.25
CA ALA A 214 8.61 -5.68 4.16
C ALA A 214 9.92 -6.36 4.61
N GLY A 215 10.51 -5.93 5.73
CA GLY A 215 11.70 -6.54 6.32
C GLY A 215 11.41 -7.85 7.07
N GLN A 216 10.22 -7.97 7.65
CA GLN A 216 9.76 -9.19 8.34
C GLN A 216 9.21 -10.26 7.37
N GLY A 217 8.69 -9.81 6.22
CA GLY A 217 8.16 -10.69 5.19
C GLY A 217 9.23 -11.34 4.31
N SER A 218 8.74 -12.11 3.34
CA SER A 218 9.59 -12.76 2.35
C SER A 218 10.30 -11.77 1.43
N GLN A 219 11.62 -11.91 1.37
CA GLN A 219 12.50 -11.13 0.50
C GLN A 219 12.42 -11.60 -0.95
N ALA A 220 11.96 -12.82 -1.20
CA ALA A 220 11.80 -13.36 -2.55
C ALA A 220 10.80 -12.58 -3.41
N PHE A 221 9.82 -11.89 -2.78
CA PHE A 221 8.87 -11.01 -3.48
C PHE A 221 9.34 -9.56 -3.58
N GLY A 222 10.61 -9.29 -3.30
CA GLY A 222 11.24 -7.98 -3.48
C GLY A 222 11.30 -7.12 -2.21
N GLY A 223 10.83 -7.61 -1.06
CA GLY A 223 10.98 -6.95 0.23
C GLY A 223 10.61 -5.46 0.17
N ALA A 224 11.54 -4.59 0.58
CA ALA A 224 11.36 -3.14 0.58
C ALA A 224 10.97 -2.54 -0.79
N ALA A 225 11.37 -3.17 -1.90
CA ALA A 225 10.99 -2.70 -3.24
C ALA A 225 9.47 -2.79 -3.46
N LEU A 226 8.79 -3.71 -2.79
CA LEU A 226 7.34 -3.90 -2.92
C LEU A 226 6.56 -2.68 -2.39
N VAL A 227 7.06 -2.00 -1.35
CA VAL A 227 6.52 -0.74 -0.83
C VAL A 227 6.63 0.35 -1.88
N LEU A 228 7.81 0.49 -2.50
CA LEU A 228 8.06 1.48 -3.56
C LEU A 228 7.22 1.20 -4.82
N ILE A 229 7.05 -0.07 -5.18
CA ILE A 229 6.19 -0.49 -6.29
C ILE A 229 4.73 -0.14 -5.98
N GLY A 230 4.24 -0.45 -4.78
CA GLY A 230 2.90 -0.07 -4.33
C GLY A 230 2.68 1.44 -4.43
N ALA A 231 3.64 2.22 -3.92
CA ALA A 231 3.59 3.68 -3.98
C ALA A 231 3.57 4.20 -5.42
N ALA A 232 4.44 3.68 -6.29
CA ALA A 232 4.49 4.07 -7.69
C ALA A 232 3.18 3.71 -8.42
N VAL A 233 2.65 2.50 -8.22
CA VAL A 233 1.41 2.04 -8.83
C VAL A 233 0.24 2.94 -8.43
N ALA A 234 0.08 3.23 -7.14
CA ALA A 234 -0.98 4.10 -6.65
C ALA A 234 -0.84 5.53 -7.18
N TYR A 235 0.35 6.12 -7.07
CA TYR A 235 0.63 7.48 -7.55
C TYR A 235 0.34 7.64 -9.04
N LEU A 236 0.85 6.71 -9.87
CA LEU A 236 0.67 6.75 -11.32
C LEU A 236 -0.78 6.49 -11.72
N SER A 237 -1.46 5.55 -11.06
CA SER A 237 -2.87 5.24 -11.32
C SER A 237 -3.75 6.45 -11.02
N LEU A 238 -3.58 7.09 -9.85
CA LEU A 238 -4.33 8.29 -9.48
C LEU A 238 -3.99 9.49 -10.36
N THR A 239 -2.73 9.64 -10.78
CA THR A 239 -2.34 10.66 -11.76
C THR A 239 -3.02 10.41 -13.12
N GLY A 240 -3.06 9.16 -13.57
CA GLY A 240 -3.77 8.76 -14.79
C GLY A 240 -5.28 9.04 -14.71
N VAL A 241 -5.91 8.71 -13.58
CA VAL A 241 -7.32 9.02 -13.32
C VAL A 241 -7.55 10.53 -13.29
N SER A 242 -6.67 11.31 -12.64
CA SER A 242 -6.74 12.79 -12.62
C SER A 242 -6.72 13.37 -14.02
N ALA A 243 -5.71 12.98 -14.82
CA ALA A 243 -5.55 13.45 -16.19
C ALA A 243 -6.74 13.05 -17.08
N TRP A 244 -7.29 11.84 -16.89
CA TRP A 244 -8.47 11.37 -17.61
C TRP A 244 -9.74 12.16 -17.24
N LEU A 245 -9.93 12.47 -15.95
CA LEU A 245 -11.04 13.31 -15.48
C LEU A 245 -10.94 14.74 -16.03
N GLU A 246 -9.74 15.31 -16.06
CA GLU A 246 -9.46 16.63 -16.64
C GLU A 246 -9.71 16.65 -18.15
N GLY A 247 -9.23 15.65 -18.90
CA GLY A 247 -9.47 15.53 -20.35
C GLY A 247 -10.94 15.29 -20.72
N ARG A 248 -11.76 14.76 -19.81
CA ARG A 248 -13.23 14.72 -19.98
C ARG A 248 -13.88 16.06 -19.66
N ARG A 249 -13.33 16.83 -18.72
CA ARG A 249 -13.83 18.16 -18.33
C ARG A 249 -13.54 19.25 -19.33
N GLN A 250 -12.37 19.29 -19.94
CA GLN A 250 -12.07 20.25 -21.01
C GLN A 250 -13.06 20.12 -22.19
N ARG A 251 -13.65 18.94 -22.39
CA ARG A 251 -14.75 18.71 -23.36
C ARG A 251 -16.14 19.19 -22.88
N SER A 252 -16.28 19.48 -21.58
CA SER A 252 -17.51 19.90 -20.89
C SER A 252 -17.44 21.34 -20.32
N GLU A 253 -16.34 22.08 -20.53
CA GLU A 253 -16.03 23.34 -19.85
C GLU A 253 -16.76 24.57 -20.43
N ARG A 254 -18.04 24.71 -20.04
CA ARG A 254 -18.69 26.03 -19.85
C ARG A 254 -19.16 26.28 -18.41
N ALA A 255 -18.80 25.42 -17.43
CA ALA A 255 -19.36 25.49 -16.08
C ALA A 255 -18.35 25.18 -14.95
N GLY A 256 -17.46 26.13 -14.63
CA GLY A 256 -16.86 26.44 -13.31
C GLY A 256 -16.64 25.38 -12.20
N ALA A 257 -16.27 24.13 -12.48
CA ALA A 257 -16.32 23.03 -11.49
C ALA A 257 -14.98 22.63 -10.81
N SER A 258 -14.01 23.53 -10.57
CA SER A 258 -12.66 23.12 -10.10
C SER A 258 -12.63 22.41 -8.73
N GLY A 259 -13.31 22.93 -7.70
CA GLY A 259 -13.18 22.41 -6.31
C GLY A 259 -13.76 21.01 -6.07
N GLY A 260 -14.77 20.63 -6.84
CA GLY A 260 -15.49 19.38 -6.62
C GLY A 260 -14.75 18.10 -7.03
N SER A 261 -13.92 18.16 -8.07
CA SER A 261 -13.08 17.02 -8.46
C SER A 261 -11.86 16.91 -7.57
N LEU A 262 -11.30 18.04 -7.13
CA LEU A 262 -10.21 18.03 -6.17
C LEU A 262 -10.64 17.37 -4.85
N ALA A 263 -11.85 17.70 -4.34
CA ALA A 263 -12.39 17.03 -3.16
C ALA A 263 -12.62 15.52 -3.35
N LEU A 264 -13.05 15.08 -4.55
CA LEU A 264 -13.18 13.65 -4.85
C LEU A 264 -11.82 12.95 -4.87
N LEU A 265 -10.81 13.59 -5.46
CA LEU A 265 -9.48 13.00 -5.58
C LEU A 265 -8.78 12.91 -4.22
N ILE A 266 -8.93 13.95 -3.39
CA ILE A 266 -8.53 13.92 -1.98
C ILE A 266 -9.24 12.78 -1.25
N ALA A 267 -10.57 12.66 -1.39
CA ALA A 267 -11.32 11.58 -0.75
C ALA A 267 -10.88 10.18 -1.20
N VAL A 268 -10.57 9.98 -2.48
CA VAL A 268 -10.05 8.70 -3.00
C VAL A 268 -8.65 8.41 -2.47
N GLY A 269 -7.75 9.39 -2.45
CA GLY A 269 -6.39 9.20 -1.96
C GLY A 269 -6.36 8.91 -0.45
N ILE A 270 -7.15 9.64 0.33
CA ILE A 270 -7.40 9.35 1.75
C ILE A 270 -8.02 7.96 1.91
N GLY A 271 -9.01 7.60 1.09
CA GLY A 271 -9.60 6.26 1.10
C GLY A 271 -8.58 5.15 0.90
N LEU A 272 -7.61 5.33 0.01
CA LEU A 272 -6.56 4.34 -0.21
C LEU A 272 -5.57 4.27 0.97
N HIS A 273 -5.35 5.36 1.70
CA HIS A 273 -4.60 5.35 2.96
C HIS A 273 -5.36 4.61 4.08
N ASN A 274 -6.63 4.95 4.27
CA ASN A 274 -7.50 4.34 5.28
C ASN A 274 -7.72 2.84 5.04
N LEU A 275 -7.59 2.36 3.79
CA LEU A 275 -7.50 0.94 3.50
C LEU A 275 -6.32 0.26 4.21
N GLY A 276 -5.15 0.91 4.23
CA GLY A 276 -3.95 0.42 4.92
C GLY A 276 -4.12 0.42 6.44
N GLU A 277 -4.73 1.46 7.01
CA GLU A 277 -5.05 1.52 8.45
C GLU A 277 -6.02 0.41 8.87
N GLY A 278 -7.07 0.22 8.07
CA GLY A 278 -8.00 -0.89 8.25
C GLY A 278 -7.25 -2.21 8.25
N LEU A 279 -6.36 -2.43 7.28
CA LEU A 279 -5.55 -3.64 7.20
C LEU A 279 -4.70 -3.85 8.46
N ALA A 280 -4.03 -2.82 8.95
CA ALA A 280 -3.24 -2.87 10.18
C ALA A 280 -4.09 -3.29 11.38
N ILE A 281 -5.29 -2.72 11.54
CA ILE A 281 -6.24 -3.10 12.60
C ILE A 281 -6.67 -4.55 12.42
N GLY A 282 -7.11 -4.93 11.22
CA GLY A 282 -7.56 -6.30 10.91
C GLY A 282 -6.49 -7.34 11.25
N THR A 283 -5.25 -7.05 10.89
CA THR A 283 -4.09 -7.89 11.18
C THR A 283 -3.78 -7.94 12.67
N ALA A 284 -3.72 -6.79 13.35
CA ALA A 284 -3.42 -6.75 14.78
C ALA A 284 -4.43 -7.58 15.57
N TYR A 285 -5.72 -7.49 15.22
CA TYR A 285 -6.74 -8.34 15.85
C TYR A 285 -6.63 -9.80 15.42
N ALA A 286 -6.37 -10.11 14.15
CA ALA A 286 -6.25 -11.50 13.67
C ALA A 286 -5.01 -12.23 14.21
N THR A 287 -3.96 -11.50 14.55
CA THR A 287 -2.73 -12.05 15.16
C THR A 287 -2.77 -12.07 16.69
N GLY A 288 -3.85 -11.56 17.29
CA GLY A 288 -4.00 -11.49 18.74
C GLY A 288 -3.28 -10.31 19.41
N ALA A 289 -2.64 -9.42 18.64
CA ALA A 289 -2.01 -8.19 19.13
C ALA A 289 -3.06 -7.12 19.53
N LEU A 290 -3.92 -7.44 20.49
CA LEU A 290 -5.09 -6.62 20.87
C LEU A 290 -4.72 -5.25 21.42
N ALA A 291 -3.62 -5.15 22.19
CA ALA A 291 -3.14 -3.88 22.71
C ALA A 291 -2.68 -2.95 21.56
N LEU A 292 -1.92 -3.50 20.60
CA LEU A 292 -1.56 -2.80 19.37
C LEU A 292 -2.80 -2.43 18.57
N GLY A 293 -3.76 -3.34 18.39
CA GLY A 293 -5.01 -3.07 17.69
C GLY A 293 -5.81 -1.92 18.32
N ALA A 294 -5.95 -1.90 19.64
CA ALA A 294 -6.65 -0.83 20.36
C ALA A 294 -5.93 0.52 20.24
N PHE A 295 -4.60 0.50 20.35
CA PHE A 295 -3.74 1.65 20.13
C PHE A 295 -3.92 2.25 18.74
N LEU A 296 -3.83 1.40 17.71
CA LEU A 296 -4.02 1.78 16.31
C LEU A 296 -5.41 2.39 16.11
N VAL A 297 -6.47 1.79 16.67
CA VAL A 297 -7.83 2.33 16.56
C VAL A 297 -7.94 3.75 17.13
N VAL A 298 -7.35 4.04 18.29
CA VAL A 298 -7.41 5.37 18.89
C VAL A 298 -6.57 6.37 18.09
N GLY A 299 -5.33 6.01 17.77
CA GLY A 299 -4.45 6.86 16.96
C GLY A 299 -5.08 7.18 15.61
N PHE A 300 -5.62 6.16 14.95
CA PHE A 300 -6.23 6.29 13.65
C PHE A 300 -7.58 7.03 13.67
N ALA A 301 -8.34 6.95 14.75
CA ALA A 301 -9.54 7.78 14.88
C ALA A 301 -9.19 9.27 15.04
N LEU A 302 -8.13 9.59 15.78
CA LEU A 302 -7.75 10.98 16.06
C LEU A 302 -7.27 11.71 14.79
N HIS A 303 -6.35 11.12 14.03
CA HIS A 303 -5.86 11.78 12.81
C HIS A 303 -6.90 11.79 11.66
N ASN A 304 -7.77 10.79 11.50
CA ASN A 304 -8.81 10.75 10.46
C ASN A 304 -9.87 11.84 10.66
N THR A 305 -10.02 12.32 11.89
CA THR A 305 -10.82 13.52 12.17
C THR A 305 -10.26 14.76 11.47
N THR A 306 -8.94 14.88 11.36
CA THR A 306 -8.31 16.03 10.68
C THR A 306 -8.38 15.92 9.15
N GLU A 307 -8.45 14.70 8.61
CA GLU A 307 -8.57 14.45 7.18
C GLU A 307 -9.91 14.92 6.60
N GLY A 308 -10.98 14.89 7.40
CA GLY A 308 -12.27 15.45 7.00
C GLY A 308 -12.20 16.94 6.63
N LEU A 309 -11.29 17.73 7.25
CA LEU A 309 -11.03 19.11 6.85
C LEU A 309 -10.42 19.20 5.44
N ALA A 310 -9.51 18.27 5.10
CA ALA A 310 -8.85 18.21 3.81
C ALA A 310 -9.86 18.07 2.66
N ILE A 311 -10.88 17.24 2.87
CA ILE A 311 -11.93 16.97 1.89
C ILE A 311 -12.82 18.20 1.68
N VAL A 312 -13.22 18.88 2.75
CA VAL A 312 -14.20 19.97 2.67
C VAL A 312 -13.60 21.32 2.29
N ALA A 313 -12.30 21.54 2.53
CA ALA A 313 -11.67 22.83 2.28
C ALA A 313 -11.72 23.28 0.80
N PRO A 314 -11.45 22.43 -0.22
CA PRO A 314 -11.59 22.80 -1.64
C PRO A 314 -13.01 23.11 -2.10
N VAL A 315 -14.02 22.60 -1.40
CA VAL A 315 -15.46 22.79 -1.71
C VAL A 315 -16.14 23.77 -0.78
N ALA A 316 -15.39 24.41 0.13
CA ALA A 316 -15.96 25.31 1.13
C ALA A 316 -16.78 26.44 0.50
N ARG A 317 -16.32 26.98 -0.64
CA ARG A 317 -16.94 28.11 -1.35
C ARG A 317 -18.01 27.72 -2.37
N THR A 318 -18.14 26.43 -2.71
CA THR A 318 -19.04 25.97 -3.80
C THR A 318 -20.37 25.41 -3.31
N GLY A 319 -20.63 25.44 -2.01
CA GLY A 319 -21.91 24.99 -1.42
C GLY A 319 -22.30 23.54 -1.79
N PRO A 320 -21.48 22.52 -1.48
CA PRO A 320 -21.80 21.13 -1.80
C PRO A 320 -23.10 20.67 -1.13
N SER A 321 -23.86 19.82 -1.83
CA SER A 321 -25.05 19.16 -1.27
C SER A 321 -24.66 18.16 -0.16
N LEU A 322 -25.56 17.90 0.78
CA LEU A 322 -25.34 16.94 1.85
C LEU A 322 -25.04 15.53 1.31
N GLY A 323 -25.79 15.09 0.30
CA GLY A 323 -25.54 13.79 -0.35
C GLY A 323 -24.12 13.69 -0.92
N ARG A 324 -23.59 14.76 -1.52
CA ARG A 324 -22.21 14.79 -2.00
C ARG A 324 -21.21 14.68 -0.85
N LEU A 325 -21.44 15.36 0.27
CA LEU A 325 -20.58 15.28 1.45
C LEU A 325 -20.59 13.85 2.02
N ILE A 326 -21.76 13.22 2.12
CA ILE A 326 -21.88 11.81 2.56
C ILE A 326 -21.08 10.90 1.61
N THR A 327 -21.23 11.06 0.29
CA THR A 327 -20.47 10.26 -0.67
C THR A 327 -18.97 10.44 -0.52
N LEU A 328 -18.49 11.68 -0.37
CA LEU A 328 -17.06 11.95 -0.18
C LEU A 328 -16.55 11.34 1.13
N GLY A 329 -17.30 11.47 2.22
CA GLY A 329 -16.95 10.85 3.50
C GLY A 329 -16.92 9.33 3.45
N LEU A 330 -17.85 8.69 2.72
CA LEU A 330 -17.84 7.24 2.53
C LEU A 330 -16.71 6.75 1.61
N ILE A 331 -16.35 7.52 0.58
CA ILE A 331 -15.20 7.20 -0.28
C ILE A 331 -13.88 7.27 0.51
N ALA A 332 -13.77 8.24 1.42
CA ALA A 332 -12.58 8.42 2.25
C ALA A 332 -12.52 7.45 3.45
N GLY A 333 -13.62 7.26 4.17
CA GLY A 333 -13.63 6.45 5.40
C GLY A 333 -14.03 4.98 5.20
N GLY A 334 -14.85 4.69 4.19
CA GLY A 334 -15.36 3.33 3.93
C GLY A 334 -14.28 2.28 3.64
N PRO A 335 -13.19 2.59 2.91
CA PRO A 335 -12.13 1.64 2.67
C PRO A 335 -11.46 1.07 3.94
N ALA A 336 -11.50 1.76 5.08
CA ALA A 336 -10.99 1.20 6.35
C ALA A 336 -11.71 -0.10 6.74
N VAL A 337 -13.01 -0.22 6.44
CA VAL A 337 -13.76 -1.46 6.67
C VAL A 337 -13.25 -2.59 5.78
N LEU A 338 -13.02 -2.30 4.50
CA LEU A 338 -12.47 -3.27 3.55
C LEU A 338 -11.06 -3.70 3.98
N GLY A 339 -10.25 -2.73 4.43
CA GLY A 339 -8.92 -2.97 4.96
C GLY A 339 -8.98 -3.93 6.15
N ALA A 340 -9.84 -3.65 7.13
CA ALA A 340 -10.00 -4.48 8.32
C ALA A 340 -10.43 -5.91 7.99
N TRP A 341 -11.32 -6.09 7.00
CA TRP A 341 -11.64 -7.42 6.52
C TRP A 341 -10.46 -8.11 5.86
N ILE A 342 -9.72 -7.43 4.97
CA ILE A 342 -8.56 -8.01 4.29
C ILE A 342 -7.50 -8.42 5.31
N GLY A 343 -7.16 -7.51 6.25
CA GLY A 343 -6.23 -7.78 7.34
C GLY A 343 -6.66 -8.94 8.23
N ALA A 344 -7.97 -9.12 8.42
CA ALA A 344 -8.55 -10.22 9.18
C ALA A 344 -8.57 -11.57 8.44
N SER A 345 -8.65 -11.58 7.10
CA SER A 345 -8.92 -12.79 6.32
C SER A 345 -7.69 -13.63 6.03
N ALA A 346 -6.53 -13.00 5.85
CA ALA A 346 -5.29 -13.65 5.48
C ALA A 346 -4.16 -12.62 5.53
N PHE A 347 -3.48 -12.49 6.67
CA PHE A 347 -2.31 -11.64 6.75
C PHE A 347 -1.16 -12.27 5.97
N ASN A 348 -0.69 -11.53 4.95
CA ASN A 348 0.56 -11.80 4.27
C ASN A 348 1.37 -10.51 4.31
N THR A 349 2.54 -10.56 4.94
CA THR A 349 3.37 -9.38 5.21
C THR A 349 3.78 -8.65 3.93
N SER A 350 3.98 -9.37 2.83
CA SER A 350 4.31 -8.78 1.52
C SER A 350 3.10 -8.03 0.94
N VAL A 351 1.90 -8.59 1.02
CA VAL A 351 0.66 -7.88 0.59
C VAL A 351 0.43 -6.64 1.43
N ALA A 352 0.64 -6.74 2.75
CA ALA A 352 0.54 -5.60 3.65
C ALA A 352 1.52 -4.49 3.27
N ALA A 353 2.81 -4.82 3.09
CA ALA A 353 3.84 -3.88 2.66
C ALA A 353 3.49 -3.19 1.33
N PHE A 354 2.96 -3.94 0.34
CA PHE A 354 2.48 -3.37 -0.91
C PHE A 354 1.36 -2.35 -0.70
N LEU A 355 0.37 -2.68 0.15
CA LEU A 355 -0.80 -1.83 0.40
C LEU A 355 -0.45 -0.57 1.20
N PHE A 356 0.45 -0.67 2.18
CA PHE A 356 1.01 0.50 2.87
C PHE A 356 1.76 1.42 1.91
N GLY A 357 2.60 0.85 1.04
CA GLY A 357 3.22 1.57 -0.06
C GLY A 357 2.20 2.26 -0.95
N ALA A 358 1.14 1.56 -1.36
CA ALA A 358 0.05 2.14 -2.15
C ALA A 358 -0.63 3.32 -1.45
N GLY A 359 -0.89 3.23 -0.14
CA GLY A 359 -1.39 4.34 0.67
C GLY A 359 -0.46 5.55 0.65
N ALA A 360 0.84 5.34 0.89
CA ALA A 360 1.85 6.41 0.84
C ALA A 360 1.93 7.09 -0.54
N GLY A 361 1.91 6.30 -1.62
CA GLY A 361 1.87 6.81 -2.99
C GLY A 361 0.61 7.61 -3.31
N ALA A 362 -0.54 7.19 -2.77
CA ALA A 362 -1.80 7.89 -2.89
C ALA A 362 -1.75 9.28 -2.22
N ILE A 363 -1.23 9.33 -0.99
CA ILE A 363 -1.05 10.56 -0.25
C ILE A 363 -0.10 11.51 -0.98
N ALA A 364 1.04 11.02 -1.46
CA ALA A 364 1.98 11.80 -2.24
C ALA A 364 1.30 12.43 -3.47
N GLN A 365 0.44 11.67 -4.14
CA GLN A 365 -0.33 12.16 -5.28
C GLN A 365 -1.30 13.28 -4.87
N VAL A 366 -2.04 13.10 -3.78
CA VAL A 366 -2.96 14.11 -3.26
C VAL A 366 -2.22 15.39 -2.87
N ILE A 367 -1.05 15.29 -2.23
CA ILE A 367 -0.21 16.43 -1.88
C ILE A 367 0.14 17.24 -3.14
N VAL A 368 0.57 16.57 -4.21
CA VAL A 368 0.89 17.23 -5.49
C VAL A 368 -0.31 18.02 -6.02
N GLN A 369 -1.53 17.50 -5.88
CA GLN A 369 -2.74 18.21 -6.31
C GLN A 369 -3.14 19.37 -5.41
N LEU A 370 -2.78 19.32 -4.14
CA LEU A 370 -3.04 20.39 -3.18
C LEU A 370 -2.05 21.54 -3.30
N MET A 371 -0.82 21.29 -3.77
CA MET A 371 0.23 22.32 -3.88
C MET A 371 -0.19 23.60 -4.61
N PRO A 372 -0.93 23.57 -5.73
CA PRO A 372 -1.42 24.78 -6.39
C PRO A 372 -2.32 25.66 -5.50
N THR A 373 -3.06 25.06 -4.57
CA THR A 373 -3.97 25.79 -3.66
C THR A 373 -3.22 26.60 -2.60
N LEU A 374 -1.93 26.31 -2.38
CA LEU A 374 -1.08 26.99 -1.40
C LEU A 374 -0.46 28.28 -1.94
N ARG A 375 -0.55 28.54 -3.26
CA ARG A 375 0.06 29.70 -3.89
C ARG A 375 -0.53 31.00 -3.32
N ASP A 376 0.36 31.90 -2.89
CA ASP A 376 -0.01 33.25 -2.52
C ASP A 376 -0.34 34.11 -3.76
N ASP A 377 -0.72 35.35 -3.53
CA ASP A 377 -1.12 36.27 -4.60
C ASP A 377 0.06 36.65 -5.53
N HIS A 378 1.30 36.29 -5.16
CA HIS A 378 2.53 36.43 -5.98
C HIS A 378 2.95 35.11 -6.62
N GLY A 379 2.14 34.05 -6.52
CA GLY A 379 2.41 32.73 -7.08
C GLY A 379 3.35 31.85 -6.25
N ARG A 380 3.79 32.29 -5.06
CA ARG A 380 4.72 31.53 -4.20
C ARG A 380 3.96 30.48 -3.40
N THR A 381 4.37 29.22 -3.50
CA THR A 381 3.83 28.11 -2.69
C THR A 381 4.35 28.17 -1.25
N LEU A 382 5.65 28.36 -1.05
CA LEU A 382 6.32 28.36 0.25
C LEU A 382 6.50 29.78 0.82
N HIS A 383 5.39 30.44 1.17
CA HIS A 383 5.41 31.72 1.89
C HIS A 383 5.29 31.47 3.40
N PRO A 384 5.62 32.45 4.29
CA PRO A 384 5.73 32.20 5.74
C PRO A 384 4.51 31.53 6.39
N ARG A 385 3.29 31.90 5.97
CA ARG A 385 2.06 31.27 6.48
C ARG A 385 1.87 29.84 5.99
N ALA A 386 2.21 29.54 4.74
CA ALA A 386 2.19 28.17 4.23
C ALA A 386 3.23 27.30 4.93
N VAL A 387 4.45 27.80 5.13
CA VAL A 387 5.49 27.07 5.87
C VAL A 387 5.05 26.84 7.33
N GLY A 388 4.52 27.86 8.00
CA GLY A 388 3.97 27.72 9.34
C GLY A 388 2.82 26.70 9.40
N GLY A 389 1.93 26.69 8.41
CA GLY A 389 0.88 25.68 8.29
C GLY A 389 1.44 24.27 8.11
N LEU A 390 2.34 24.06 7.14
CA LEU A 390 2.98 22.77 6.87
C LEU A 390 3.64 22.20 8.13
N LEU A 391 4.47 23.01 8.80
CA LEU A 391 5.16 22.60 10.03
C LEU A 391 4.19 22.35 11.18
N ALA A 392 3.14 23.17 11.32
CA ALA A 392 2.10 22.95 12.33
C ALA A 392 1.32 21.66 12.06
N GLY A 393 1.05 21.31 10.81
CA GLY A 393 0.41 20.04 10.42
C GLY A 393 1.27 18.85 10.79
N MET A 394 2.56 18.87 10.44
CA MET A 394 3.51 17.82 10.83
C MET A 394 3.66 17.71 12.35
N ALA A 395 3.78 18.85 13.04
CA ALA A 395 3.91 18.89 14.49
C ALA A 395 2.64 18.39 15.20
N LEU A 396 1.46 18.73 14.68
CA LEU A 396 0.19 18.22 15.19
C LEU A 396 0.13 16.70 15.08
N MET A 397 0.49 16.14 13.92
CA MET A 397 0.52 14.69 13.71
C MET A 397 1.53 13.98 14.58
N PHE A 398 2.73 14.54 14.69
CA PHE A 398 3.75 14.02 15.58
C PHE A 398 3.26 14.03 17.04
N ALA A 399 2.61 15.12 17.47
CA ALA A 399 2.04 15.23 18.81
C ALA A 399 0.88 14.25 19.05
N THR A 400 0.02 13.99 18.06
CA THR A 400 -1.02 12.96 18.17
C THR A 400 -0.41 11.57 18.30
N GLY A 401 0.65 11.26 17.53
CA GLY A 401 1.39 10.01 17.69
C GLY A 401 1.97 9.85 19.09
N LEU A 402 2.59 10.93 19.62
CA LEU A 402 3.11 10.93 20.99
C LEU A 402 2.02 10.70 22.03
N LEU A 403 0.86 11.35 21.93
CA LEU A 403 -0.23 11.21 22.90
C LEU A 403 -0.84 9.81 22.90
N VAL A 404 -0.79 9.11 21.78
CA VAL A 404 -1.30 7.75 21.64
C VAL A 404 -0.24 6.77 22.16
N SER A 405 1.06 7.01 21.89
CA SER A 405 2.24 6.19 22.27
C SER A 405 2.47 5.92 23.77
N VAL A 406 1.63 6.43 24.68
CA VAL A 406 1.85 6.42 26.14
C VAL A 406 0.93 5.45 26.87
#